data_AF-A0A4Y8BUE8-F1
#
_entry.id   AF-A0A4Y8BUE8-F1
#
_cell.length_a   1.000
_cell.length_b   1.000
_cell.length_c   1.000
_cell.angle_alpha   90.00
_cell.angle_beta   90.00
_cell.angle_gamma   90.00
#
_symmetry.space_group_name_H-M   'P 1'
#
loop_
_entity.id
_entity.type
_entity.pdbx_description
1 polymer ?
#
loop_
_entity_poly.entity_id
_entity_poly.type
_entity_poly.pdbx_seq_one_letter_code
_entity_poly.pdbx_strand_id
1 'polypeptide(L)'
;MKKILILFLAILGFLKATPSLDELEDFTQMFAIRSLETGISLSPFRYSSQKLEEQNWFLKEILLSDELKAKDRYAKQRPFGYVQFVNPRGSDVCLAVLNDKAFGTKSCKQDLQDGAMQTVFSIMPTINAAVQIRSLTNGGVKCMSTFADPNIAIENRFGLDDCTVNPSVPIELRELFFFSPAIVEATPIY
;
A
#
# COMPACT_ATOMS: atom_id res chain seq x y z
N MET A 1 -47.94 -29.23 7.48
CA MET A 1 -47.46 -27.90 7.92
C MET A 1 -46.00 -27.90 8.38
N LYS A 2 -45.55 -28.77 9.29
CA LYS A 2 -44.13 -28.84 9.74
C LYS A 2 -43.10 -29.00 8.60
N LYS A 3 -43.38 -29.83 7.59
CA LYS A 3 -42.47 -30.08 6.46
C LYS A 3 -42.27 -28.86 5.55
N ILE A 4 -43.29 -28.01 5.41
CA ILE A 4 -43.25 -26.78 4.61
C ILE A 4 -42.43 -25.71 5.34
N LEU A 5 -42.58 -25.61 6.67
CA LEU A 5 -41.82 -24.68 7.51
C LEU A 5 -40.32 -25.00 7.48
N ILE A 6 -39.95 -26.28 7.53
CA ILE A 6 -38.54 -26.72 7.47
C ILE A 6 -37.93 -26.40 6.10
N LEU A 7 -38.67 -26.59 5.01
CA LEU A 7 -38.21 -26.26 3.66
C LEU A 7 -38.01 -24.74 3.50
N PHE A 8 -38.92 -23.95 4.06
CA PHE A 8 -38.82 -22.48 4.03
C PHE A 8 -37.61 -21.97 4.83
N LEU A 9 -37.36 -22.54 6.02
CA LEU A 9 -36.17 -22.25 6.83
C LEU A 9 -34.86 -22.68 6.15
N ALA A 10 -34.86 -23.80 5.44
CA ALA A 10 -33.69 -24.25 4.67
C ALA A 10 -33.37 -23.28 3.50
N ILE A 11 -34.38 -22.83 2.76
CA ILE A 11 -34.22 -21.87 1.64
C ILE A 11 -33.75 -20.50 2.15
N LEU A 12 -34.24 -20.05 3.31
CA LEU A 12 -33.76 -18.83 4.00
C LEU A 12 -32.30 -18.93 4.45
N GLY A 13 -31.82 -20.13 4.80
CA GLY A 13 -30.41 -20.38 5.13
C GLY A 13 -29.49 -20.22 3.91
N PHE A 14 -29.92 -20.65 2.73
CA PHE A 14 -29.16 -20.50 1.49
C PHE A 14 -29.18 -19.06 0.94
N LEU A 15 -30.21 -18.27 1.24
CA LEU A 15 -30.26 -16.83 0.89
C LEU A 15 -29.27 -15.97 1.70
N LYS A 16 -28.73 -16.49 2.81
CA LYS A 16 -27.70 -15.82 3.63
C LYS A 16 -26.27 -16.32 3.36
N ALA A 17 -26.08 -17.21 2.39
CA ALA A 17 -24.80 -17.86 2.12
C ALA A 17 -24.11 -17.34 0.84
N THR A 18 -24.13 -16.03 0.61
CA THR A 18 -23.04 -15.40 -0.14
C THR A 18 -22.11 -14.82 0.91
N PRO A 19 -20.88 -15.33 1.10
CA PRO A 19 -19.90 -14.56 1.85
C PRO A 19 -19.76 -13.23 1.11
N SER A 20 -20.22 -12.14 1.71
CA SER A 20 -19.87 -10.82 1.20
C SER A 20 -18.37 -10.69 1.38
N LEU A 21 -17.66 -10.31 0.32
CA LEU A 21 -16.25 -9.93 0.41
C LEU A 21 -16.01 -8.88 1.53
N ASP A 22 -17.05 -8.15 1.93
CA ASP A 22 -17.11 -7.22 3.08
C ASP A 22 -16.96 -7.85 4.49
N GLU A 23 -17.02 -9.18 4.65
CA GLU A 23 -16.85 -9.83 5.98
C GLU A 23 -15.38 -10.17 6.30
N LEU A 24 -14.47 -10.04 5.34
CA LEU A 24 -13.02 -10.06 5.61
C LEU A 24 -12.61 -8.65 6.03
N GLU A 25 -11.78 -8.50 7.05
CA GLU A 25 -11.12 -7.20 7.30
C GLU A 25 -10.49 -6.74 5.98
N ASP A 26 -10.80 -5.50 5.56
CA ASP A 26 -10.32 -4.81 4.33
C ASP A 26 -8.78 -4.78 4.16
N PHE A 27 -8.06 -5.41 5.07
CA PHE A 27 -6.64 -5.27 5.29
C PHE A 27 -5.95 -6.62 5.25
N THR A 28 -4.78 -6.64 4.61
CA THR A 28 -3.85 -7.75 4.74
C THR A 28 -3.34 -7.88 6.18
N GLN A 29 -2.61 -8.96 6.48
CA GLN A 29 -1.73 -8.96 7.65
C GLN A 29 -0.77 -7.76 7.61
N MET A 30 -0.37 -7.30 8.79
CA MET A 30 0.57 -6.19 8.95
C MET A 30 1.94 -6.56 8.36
N PHE A 31 2.56 -5.63 7.64
CA PHE A 31 3.90 -5.80 7.06
C PHE A 31 4.72 -4.53 7.15
N ALA A 32 6.04 -4.66 7.02
CA ALA A 32 6.92 -3.53 6.81
C ALA A 32 7.31 -3.43 5.33
N ILE A 33 7.39 -2.20 4.82
CA ILE A 33 7.92 -1.89 3.50
C ILE A 33 9.40 -1.59 3.67
N ARG A 34 10.29 -2.29 2.97
CA ARG A 34 11.74 -2.10 3.10
C ARG A 34 12.38 -1.82 1.76
N SER A 35 13.35 -0.89 1.76
CA SER A 35 14.23 -0.68 0.60
C SER A 35 15.10 -1.90 0.39
N LEU A 36 15.23 -2.35 -0.85
CA LEU A 36 16.13 -3.44 -1.22
C LEU A 36 17.60 -2.99 -1.20
N GLU A 37 17.87 -1.70 -1.43
CA GLU A 37 19.22 -1.12 -1.36
C GLU A 37 19.77 -1.09 0.07
N THR A 38 18.95 -0.68 1.05
CA THR A 38 19.43 -0.40 2.41
C THR A 38 18.91 -1.37 3.47
N GLY A 39 17.87 -2.15 3.17
CA GLY A 39 17.17 -3.00 4.15
C GLY A 39 16.34 -2.25 5.20
N ILE A 40 16.37 -0.91 5.16
CA ILE A 40 15.69 -0.02 6.10
C ILE A 40 14.19 0.01 5.80
N SER A 41 13.37 -0.04 6.86
CA SER A 41 11.93 0.12 6.76
C SER A 41 11.51 1.57 6.48
N LEU A 42 10.61 1.73 5.51
CA LEU A 42 9.91 2.97 5.25
C LEU A 42 8.87 3.21 6.35
N SER A 43 9.19 4.08 7.29
CA SER A 43 8.26 4.52 8.32
C SER A 43 8.54 5.98 8.72
N PRO A 44 7.57 6.90 8.56
CA PRO A 44 7.71 8.26 9.07
C PRO A 44 7.63 8.32 10.61
N PHE A 45 7.33 7.20 11.28
CA PHE A 45 7.12 7.13 12.73
C PHE A 45 8.33 6.62 13.52
N ARG A 46 9.44 6.28 12.84
CA ARG A 46 10.63 5.67 13.44
C ARG A 46 11.12 6.36 14.72
N TYR A 47 11.09 7.69 14.75
CA TYR A 47 11.57 8.48 15.89
C TYR A 47 10.46 9.12 16.72
N SER A 48 9.22 9.13 16.21
CA SER A 48 8.07 9.78 16.87
C SER A 48 7.19 8.80 17.63
N SER A 49 7.34 7.49 17.43
CA SER A 49 6.56 6.46 18.10
C SER A 49 7.46 5.41 18.75
N GLN A 50 7.12 5.03 19.99
CA GLN A 50 7.76 3.91 20.68
C GLN A 50 7.09 2.57 20.39
N LYS A 51 5.93 2.59 19.73
CA LYS A 51 5.15 1.41 19.37
C LYS A 51 5.68 0.82 18.07
N LEU A 52 6.14 -0.44 18.13
CA LEU A 52 6.70 -1.11 16.97
C LEU A 52 5.65 -1.30 15.87
N GLU A 53 4.39 -1.56 16.25
CA GLU A 53 3.26 -1.72 15.34
C GLU A 53 3.04 -0.49 14.44
N GLU A 54 3.26 0.72 14.95
CA GLU A 54 3.06 1.97 14.21
C GLU A 54 4.11 2.20 13.12
N GLN A 55 5.17 1.38 13.06
CA GLN A 55 6.17 1.41 11.99
C GLN A 55 5.81 0.53 10.79
N ASN A 56 4.65 -0.12 10.85
CA ASN A 56 4.18 -1.05 9.84
C ASN A 56 2.96 -0.51 9.09
N TRP A 57 2.49 -1.31 8.13
CA TRP A 57 1.41 -0.97 7.23
C TRP A 57 0.48 -2.16 7.02
N PHE A 58 -0.78 -1.83 6.79
CA PHE A 58 -1.77 -2.69 6.17
C PHE A 58 -1.92 -2.28 4.70
N LEU A 59 -2.13 -3.25 3.82
CA LEU A 59 -2.44 -2.99 2.43
C LEU A 59 -3.95 -2.95 2.27
N LYS A 60 -4.46 -1.84 1.73
CA LYS A 60 -5.86 -1.70 1.34
C LYS A 60 -5.95 -1.53 -0.16
N GLU A 61 -6.63 -2.44 -0.84
CA GLU A 61 -7.02 -2.22 -2.23
C GLU A 61 -8.12 -1.15 -2.31
N ILE A 62 -8.02 -0.26 -3.29
CA ILE A 62 -9.02 0.79 -3.50
C ILE A 62 -9.48 0.87 -4.96
N LEU A 63 -10.76 1.19 -5.14
CA LEU A 63 -11.33 1.50 -6.43
C LEU A 63 -11.39 3.01 -6.61
N LEU A 64 -10.61 3.51 -7.56
CA LEU A 64 -10.65 4.91 -7.95
C LEU A 64 -11.87 5.21 -8.84
N SER A 65 -12.41 6.42 -8.74
CA SER A 65 -13.36 6.94 -9.72
C SER A 65 -12.69 7.07 -11.09
N ASP A 66 -13.49 7.09 -12.16
CA ASP A 66 -12.96 7.21 -13.53
C ASP A 66 -12.18 8.53 -13.74
N GLU A 67 -12.59 9.60 -13.05
CA GLU A 67 -11.87 10.87 -13.04
C GLU A 67 -10.47 10.73 -12.45
N LEU A 68 -10.32 10.06 -11.30
CA LEU A 68 -9.02 9.86 -10.67
C LEU A 68 -8.15 8.87 -11.45
N LYS A 69 -8.75 7.83 -12.03
CA LYS A 69 -8.05 6.89 -12.93
C LYS A 69 -7.49 7.60 -14.17
N ALA A 70 -8.22 8.57 -14.72
CA ALA A 70 -7.76 9.33 -15.88
C ALA A 70 -6.47 10.14 -15.63
N LYS A 71 -6.12 10.41 -14.35
CA LYS A 71 -4.86 11.07 -13.98
C LYS A 71 -3.65 10.13 -14.09
N ASP A 72 -3.84 8.81 -14.06
CA ASP A 72 -2.77 7.82 -14.16
C ASP A 72 -2.30 7.66 -15.61
N ARG A 73 -1.16 8.28 -15.93
CA ARG A 73 -0.58 8.24 -17.28
C ARG A 73 -0.15 6.85 -17.72
N TYR A 74 0.08 5.94 -16.77
CA TYR A 74 0.57 4.60 -17.03
C TYR A 74 -0.50 3.53 -16.76
N ALA A 75 -1.77 3.89 -16.56
CA ALA A 75 -2.86 2.96 -16.27
C ALA A 75 -2.97 1.82 -17.29
N LYS A 76 -2.80 2.13 -18.59
CA LYS A 76 -2.89 1.14 -19.67
C LYS A 76 -1.67 0.22 -19.76
N GLN A 77 -0.46 0.75 -19.57
CA GLN A 77 0.75 -0.08 -19.66
C GLN A 77 1.03 -0.87 -18.37
N ARG A 78 0.50 -0.41 -17.23
CA ARG A 78 0.76 -0.95 -15.89
C ARG A 78 -0.55 -1.04 -15.09
N PRO A 79 -1.47 -1.95 -15.46
CA PRO A 79 -2.80 -2.05 -14.84
C PRO A 79 -2.77 -2.89 -13.55
N PHE A 80 -1.89 -2.57 -12.60
CA PHE A 80 -1.69 -3.36 -11.37
C PHE A 80 -2.60 -2.95 -10.19
N GLY A 81 -3.70 -2.25 -10.48
CA GLY A 81 -4.62 -1.76 -9.45
C GLY A 81 -4.04 -0.63 -8.61
N TYR A 82 -4.83 -0.20 -7.63
CA TYR A 82 -4.53 0.93 -6.75
C TYR A 82 -4.67 0.49 -5.30
N VAL A 83 -3.73 0.96 -4.48
CA VAL A 83 -3.66 0.61 -3.07
C VAL A 83 -3.37 1.84 -2.22
N GLN A 84 -3.74 1.75 -0.96
CA GLN A 84 -3.25 2.62 0.11
C GLN A 84 -2.53 1.78 1.17
N PHE A 85 -1.47 2.35 1.74
CA PHE A 85 -0.78 1.75 2.89
C PHE A 85 -1.30 2.39 4.17
N VAL A 86 -2.15 1.67 4.91
CA VAL A 86 -2.84 2.17 6.10
C VAL A 86 -2.04 1.86 7.35
N ASN A 87 -1.87 2.85 8.22
CA ASN A 87 -1.10 2.71 9.45
C ASN A 87 -1.95 2.05 10.55
N PRO A 88 -1.37 1.15 11.38
CA PRO A 88 -2.09 0.52 12.49
C PRO A 88 -2.64 1.47 13.56
N ARG A 89 -2.17 2.73 13.62
CA ARG A 89 -2.70 3.75 14.54
C ARG A 89 -4.14 4.17 14.22
N GLY A 90 -4.62 3.97 12.98
CA GLY A 90 -6.00 4.28 12.63
C GLY A 90 -6.34 4.00 11.16
N SER A 91 -7.56 3.54 10.91
CA SER A 91 -8.04 3.12 9.59
C SER A 91 -8.14 4.23 8.53
N ASP A 92 -7.96 5.49 8.94
CA ASP A 92 -7.89 6.66 8.06
C ASP A 92 -6.54 7.37 8.14
N VAL A 93 -5.47 6.67 8.50
CA VAL A 93 -4.10 7.21 8.49
C VAL A 93 -3.29 6.45 7.44
N CYS A 94 -2.96 7.10 6.33
CA CYS A 94 -2.25 6.48 5.22
C CYS A 94 -0.83 7.03 5.05
N LEU A 95 0.10 6.20 4.59
CA LEU A 95 1.35 6.66 4.01
C LEU A 95 1.05 7.67 2.91
N ALA A 96 1.72 8.81 2.94
CA ALA A 96 1.51 9.88 1.98
C ALA A 96 2.84 10.40 1.44
N VAL A 97 2.86 10.74 0.16
CA VAL A 97 3.91 11.55 -0.46
C VAL A 97 3.66 13.01 -0.05
N LEU A 98 4.50 13.57 0.81
CA LEU A 98 4.42 14.99 1.16
C LEU A 98 5.05 15.85 0.06
N ASN A 99 6.17 15.38 -0.48
CA ASN A 99 6.86 15.90 -1.66
C ASN A 99 7.81 14.82 -2.20
N ASP A 100 8.51 15.12 -3.30
CA ASP A 100 9.42 14.17 -3.97
C ASP A 100 10.60 13.68 -3.11
N LYS A 101 10.86 14.28 -1.93
CA LYS A 101 11.94 13.88 -1.02
C LYS A 101 11.45 13.51 0.38
N ALA A 102 10.14 13.43 0.59
CA ALA A 102 9.60 13.17 1.92
C ALA A 102 8.27 12.42 1.88
N PHE A 103 8.21 11.37 2.69
CA PHE A 103 6.98 10.69 3.05
C PHE A 103 6.49 11.12 4.43
N GLY A 104 5.20 11.00 4.65
CA GLY A 104 4.54 11.28 5.91
C GLY A 104 3.22 10.53 5.99
N THR A 105 2.25 11.11 6.69
CA THR A 105 0.89 10.57 6.71
C THR A 105 -0.16 11.62 6.42
N LYS A 106 -1.27 11.17 5.84
CA LYS A 106 -2.48 11.96 5.58
C LYS A 106 -3.73 11.11 5.80
N SER A 107 -4.89 11.75 5.82
CA SER A 107 -6.17 11.03 5.78
C SER A 107 -6.31 10.28 4.48
N CYS A 108 -6.60 8.98 4.55
CA CYS A 108 -6.82 8.12 3.39
C CYS A 108 -8.05 8.59 2.59
N LYS A 109 -9.13 8.95 3.31
CA LYS A 109 -10.41 9.37 2.74
C LYS A 109 -10.35 10.79 2.20
N GLN A 110 -9.79 11.72 2.97
CA GLN A 110 -9.73 13.12 2.55
C GLN A 110 -8.86 13.29 1.30
N ASP A 111 -7.74 12.56 1.20
CA ASP A 111 -6.86 12.63 0.02
C ASP A 111 -7.56 12.20 -1.28
N LEU A 112 -8.47 11.23 -1.19
CA LEU A 112 -9.31 10.81 -2.33
C LEU A 112 -10.42 11.82 -2.63
N GLN A 113 -11.05 12.39 -1.60
CA GLN A 113 -12.09 13.42 -1.74
C GLN A 113 -11.54 14.70 -2.39
N ASP A 114 -10.33 15.10 -2.00
CA ASP A 114 -9.63 16.26 -2.56
C ASP A 114 -9.04 15.97 -3.95
N GLY A 115 -9.03 14.68 -4.36
CA GLY A 115 -8.42 14.22 -5.61
C GLY A 115 -6.92 14.46 -5.70
N ALA A 116 -6.23 14.57 -4.56
CA ALA A 116 -4.81 14.89 -4.45
C ALA A 116 -3.90 13.68 -4.74
N MET A 117 -4.40 12.46 -4.50
CA MET A 117 -3.71 11.19 -4.84
C MET A 117 -2.36 10.99 -4.15
N GLN A 118 -2.11 11.66 -3.02
CA GLN A 118 -0.83 11.58 -2.30
C GLN A 118 -0.69 10.30 -1.49
N THR A 119 -1.79 9.65 -1.16
CA THR A 119 -1.85 8.38 -0.42
C THR A 119 -2.03 7.16 -1.32
N VAL A 120 -2.15 7.38 -2.64
CA VAL A 120 -2.49 6.34 -3.61
C VAL A 120 -1.25 5.83 -4.31
N PHE A 121 -1.09 4.52 -4.31
CA PHE A 121 0.04 3.82 -4.91
C PHE A 121 -0.42 2.69 -5.82
N SER A 122 0.50 2.17 -6.63
CA SER A 122 0.33 0.96 -7.43
C SER A 122 1.59 0.11 -7.30
N ILE A 123 1.42 -1.17 -7.00
CA ILE A 123 2.53 -2.11 -6.78
C ILE A 123 2.85 -2.77 -8.10
N MET A 124 4.03 -2.48 -8.66
CA MET A 124 4.48 -3.06 -9.92
C MET A 124 5.41 -4.24 -9.63
N PRO A 125 4.97 -5.49 -9.90
CA PRO A 125 5.80 -6.66 -9.68
C PRO A 125 7.02 -6.67 -10.60
N THR A 126 8.09 -7.31 -10.14
CA THR A 126 9.29 -7.57 -10.96
C THR A 126 9.52 -9.07 -11.15
N ILE A 127 10.62 -9.45 -11.78
CA ILE A 127 11.00 -10.86 -11.98
C ILE A 127 11.52 -11.55 -10.72
N ASN A 128 11.73 -10.79 -9.64
CA ASN A 128 12.09 -11.32 -8.32
C ASN A 128 11.00 -10.92 -7.30
N ALA A 129 11.19 -11.30 -6.03
CA ALA A 129 10.20 -11.01 -4.97
C ALA A 129 10.11 -9.51 -4.60
N ALA A 130 10.95 -8.65 -5.16
CA ALA A 130 10.88 -7.21 -4.98
C ALA A 130 9.91 -6.56 -5.98
N VAL A 131 9.47 -5.35 -5.63
CA VAL A 131 8.49 -4.56 -6.35
C VAL A 131 8.99 -3.14 -6.55
N GLN A 132 8.57 -2.49 -7.62
CA GLN A 132 8.56 -1.03 -7.68
C GLN A 132 7.22 -0.54 -7.12
N ILE A 133 7.22 0.49 -6.29
CA ILE A 133 5.98 1.06 -5.74
C ILE A 133 5.75 2.42 -6.39
N ARG A 134 4.80 2.50 -7.32
CA ARG A 134 4.48 3.71 -8.07
C ARG A 134 3.54 4.60 -7.28
N SER A 135 3.85 5.89 -7.15
CA SER A 135 2.94 6.89 -6.60
C SER A 135 2.03 7.45 -7.68
N LEU A 136 0.75 7.67 -7.35
CA LEU A 136 -0.20 8.31 -8.26
C LEU A 136 -0.18 9.84 -8.19
N THR A 137 0.68 10.42 -7.34
CA THR A 137 1.00 11.85 -7.43
C THR A 137 1.56 12.22 -8.80
N ASN A 138 1.40 13.48 -9.20
CA ASN A 138 2.01 14.04 -10.42
C ASN A 138 1.75 13.19 -11.68
N GLY A 139 0.55 12.59 -11.76
CA GLY A 139 0.10 11.81 -12.90
C GLY A 139 0.69 10.41 -13.02
N GLY A 140 1.14 9.81 -11.91
CA GLY A 140 1.44 8.37 -11.87
C GLY A 140 2.76 7.95 -12.50
N VAL A 141 3.75 8.83 -12.62
CA VAL A 141 5.02 8.50 -13.33
C VAL A 141 6.21 8.22 -12.42
N LYS A 142 6.08 8.54 -11.13
CA LYS A 142 7.16 8.41 -10.17
C LYS A 142 6.97 7.19 -9.28
N CYS A 143 8.09 6.56 -8.95
CA CYS A 143 8.18 5.43 -8.05
C CYS A 143 8.87 5.85 -6.76
N MET A 144 8.48 5.20 -5.67
CA MET A 144 9.25 5.26 -4.44
C MET A 144 10.70 4.90 -4.76
N SER A 145 11.62 5.65 -4.19
CA SER A 145 13.04 5.41 -4.34
C SER A 145 13.79 5.82 -3.09
N THR A 146 15.01 5.32 -2.96
CA THR A 146 16.02 5.93 -2.09
C THR A 146 16.87 6.93 -2.87
N PHE A 147 17.43 7.91 -2.16
CA PHE A 147 18.30 8.91 -2.76
C PHE A 147 19.57 9.14 -1.92
N ALA A 148 20.63 9.63 -2.55
CA ALA A 148 21.87 9.96 -1.85
C ALA A 148 21.89 11.43 -1.44
N ASP A 149 21.94 11.70 -0.14
CA ASP A 149 22.22 13.03 0.41
C ASP A 149 22.99 12.89 1.73
N PRO A 150 24.27 13.29 1.79
CA PRO A 150 25.09 13.12 3.00
C PRO A 150 24.58 13.93 4.20
N ASN A 151 23.76 14.95 3.99
CA ASN A 151 23.22 15.79 5.06
C ASN A 151 21.93 15.23 5.67
N ILE A 152 21.33 14.22 5.04
CA ILE A 152 20.12 13.55 5.52
C ILE A 152 20.53 12.18 6.04
N ALA A 153 20.05 11.79 7.21
CA ALA A 153 20.32 10.46 7.75
C ALA A 153 19.70 9.38 6.84
N ILE A 154 20.38 8.24 6.68
CA ILE A 154 20.04 7.23 5.65
C ILE A 154 18.59 6.74 5.75
N GLU A 155 18.05 6.65 6.96
CA GLU A 155 16.68 6.24 7.24
C GLU A 155 15.61 7.25 6.81
N ASN A 156 16.00 8.48 6.49
CA ASN A 156 15.12 9.54 6.00
C ASN A 156 15.30 9.78 4.49
N ARG A 157 16.15 8.98 3.81
CA ARG A 157 16.45 9.14 2.38
C ARG A 157 15.47 8.39 1.48
N PHE A 158 14.19 8.51 1.76
CA PHE A 158 13.12 7.96 0.92
C PHE A 158 12.42 9.10 0.18
N GLY A 159 12.29 8.97 -1.13
CA GLY A 159 11.63 9.95 -1.98
C GLY A 159 10.94 9.31 -3.17
N LEU A 160 10.76 10.12 -4.20
CA LEU A 160 10.23 9.73 -5.49
C LEU A 160 11.26 10.01 -6.59
N ASP A 161 11.43 9.06 -7.49
CA ASP A 161 12.17 9.23 -8.74
C ASP A 161 11.33 8.68 -9.91
N ASP A 162 11.75 8.91 -11.14
CA ASP A 162 11.07 8.36 -12.32
C ASP A 162 11.06 6.84 -12.27
N CYS A 163 9.90 6.22 -12.55
CA CYS A 163 9.81 4.76 -12.58
C CYS A 163 10.57 4.17 -13.78
N THR A 164 11.36 3.13 -13.53
CA THR A 164 11.86 2.27 -14.61
C THR A 164 10.75 1.39 -15.19
N VAL A 165 10.09 1.90 -16.24
CA VAL A 165 8.99 1.19 -16.94
C VAL A 165 9.42 0.50 -18.22
N ASN A 166 10.62 0.76 -18.74
CA ASN A 166 11.12 0.08 -19.95
C ASN A 166 11.67 -1.31 -19.57
N PRO A 167 11.11 -2.42 -20.10
CA PRO A 167 11.57 -3.77 -19.76
C PRO A 167 13.01 -4.07 -20.19
N SER A 168 13.59 -3.27 -21.09
CA SER A 168 14.99 -3.41 -21.53
C SER A 168 15.98 -2.70 -20.60
N VAL A 169 15.52 -1.90 -19.64
CA VAL A 169 16.36 -1.19 -18.68
C VAL A 169 16.33 -1.93 -17.35
N PRO A 170 17.50 -2.33 -16.79
CA PRO A 170 17.55 -2.89 -15.46
C PRO A 170 17.03 -1.90 -14.42
N ILE A 171 16.13 -2.35 -13.54
CA ILE A 171 15.64 -1.54 -12.43
C ILE A 171 16.73 -1.51 -11.35
N GLU A 172 17.06 -0.32 -10.83
CA GLU A 172 18.10 -0.17 -9.82
C GLU A 172 17.60 -0.56 -8.43
N LEU A 173 18.51 -1.01 -7.55
CA LEU A 173 18.15 -1.40 -6.17
C LEU A 173 17.45 -0.27 -5.39
N ARG A 174 17.80 0.98 -5.69
CA ARG A 174 17.19 2.17 -5.06
C ARG A 174 15.71 2.34 -5.39
N GLU A 175 15.23 1.77 -6.49
CA GLU A 175 13.82 1.78 -6.90
C GLU A 175 13.03 0.55 -6.41
N LEU A 176 13.73 -0.41 -5.79
CA LEU A 176 13.16 -1.70 -5.41
C LEU A 176 12.86 -1.77 -3.92
N PHE A 177 11.68 -2.31 -3.62
CA PHE A 177 11.18 -2.52 -2.27
C PHE A 177 10.70 -3.95 -2.11
N PHE A 178 10.63 -4.43 -0.88
CA PHE A 178 10.00 -5.70 -0.57
C PHE A 178 9.13 -5.57 0.67
N PHE A 179 8.08 -6.40 0.74
CA PHE A 179 7.24 -6.51 1.91
C PHE A 179 7.84 -7.57 2.83
N SER A 180 8.23 -7.18 4.03
CA SER A 180 8.76 -8.08 5.05
C SER A 180 7.69 -8.32 6.13
N PRO A 181 7.86 -9.35 6.98
CA PRO A 181 7.09 -9.46 8.21
C PRO A 181 7.10 -8.14 8.99
N ALA A 182 6.00 -7.87 9.70
CA ALA A 182 5.87 -6.69 10.54
C ALA A 182 7.00 -6.61 11.59
N ILE A 183 7.40 -5.39 11.90
CA ILE A 183 8.29 -5.06 13.00
C ILE A 183 7.44 -5.10 14.27
N VAL A 184 7.37 -6.28 14.88
CA VAL A 184 6.68 -6.56 16.14
C VAL A 184 7.44 -7.68 16.86
N GLU A 185 7.13 -7.91 18.13
CA GLU A 185 7.60 -9.11 18.82
C GLU A 185 7.01 -10.36 18.17
N ALA A 186 7.86 -11.31 17.79
CA ALA A 186 7.45 -12.54 17.14
C ALA A 186 7.23 -13.66 18.16
N THR A 187 6.16 -14.43 17.98
CA THR A 187 5.92 -15.67 18.74
C THR A 187 6.05 -16.86 17.79
N PRO A 188 6.88 -17.88 18.09
CA PRO A 188 6.96 -19.09 17.29
C PRO A 188 5.61 -19.81 17.24
N ILE A 189 5.22 -20.27 16.06
CA ILE A 189 4.06 -21.14 15.89
C ILE A 189 4.60 -22.58 15.89
N TYR A 190 4.21 -23.37 16.90
CA TYR A 190 4.58 -24.78 17.05
C TYR A 190 3.45 -25.70 16.57
#